data_AF-A0A7S7NX16-F1
#
_entry.id   AF-A0A7S7NX16-F1
#
_cell.length_a   1.000
_cell.length_b   1.000
_cell.length_c   1.000
_cell.angle_alpha   90.00
_cell.angle_beta   90.00
_cell.angle_gamma   90.00
#
_symmetry.space_group_name_H-M   'P 1'
#
loop_
_entity.id
_entity.type
_entity.pdbx_description
1 polymer ?
#
loop_
_entity_poly.entity_id
_entity_poly.type
_entity_poly.pdbx_seq_one_letter_code
_entity_poly.pdbx_strand_id
1 'polypeptide(L)'
;MQHVRIRTLSEDESAPATNRMDQRLSVSQVLAAQRPIEGEHLVLITPLDLALRDCESLFGYADCKRGIAVVSTFRLGLDGEQLLAARLMNVIEHERGHLDGLGHCRTKGCIMSVARCAADLDVRRLERCGQCRKPKPAWQARAAAAVVCVLAIAAAQGAASFVKVKSPPFSWRAEGGAVEVLYRKQPTLLLAGEPAARSAAGTLNALYAQITPPPIEAKAAGPNAVLIAGGMKLAELDGRSAGGGDPLAYAQAWAAKTDRLMRAKGEEAEGCPSCHIRRLDEVLAAARMRRERRW
;
A
#
# COMPACT_ATOMS: atom_id res chain seq x y z
N MET A 1 20.68 23.81 -18.93
CA MET A 1 21.04 22.87 -20.02
C MET A 1 21.88 21.78 -19.38
N GLN A 2 21.56 20.51 -19.57
CA GLN A 2 22.45 19.42 -19.14
C GLN A 2 23.72 19.47 -19.99
N HIS A 3 24.88 19.40 -19.35
CA HIS A 3 26.16 19.40 -20.05
C HIS A 3 26.37 18.03 -20.70
N VAL A 4 26.76 18.01 -21.98
CA VAL A 4 27.09 16.79 -22.71
C VAL A 4 28.61 16.77 -22.92
N ARG A 5 29.26 15.72 -22.43
CA ARG A 5 30.68 15.45 -22.66
C ARG A 5 30.79 14.36 -23.71
N ILE A 6 31.55 14.61 -24.77
CA ILE A 6 31.80 13.64 -25.84
C ILE A 6 33.29 13.30 -25.84
N ARG A 7 33.64 12.03 -25.87
CA ARG A 7 35.05 11.59 -26.02
C ARG A 7 35.16 10.25 -26.72
N THR A 8 36.30 10.01 -27.36
CA THR A 8 36.64 8.69 -27.91
C THR A 8 37.13 7.76 -26.80
N LEU A 9 36.77 6.48 -26.88
CA LEU A 9 37.35 5.44 -26.03
C LEU A 9 38.77 5.14 -26.48
N SER A 10 39.72 5.10 -25.54
CA SER A 10 41.07 4.64 -25.86
C SER A 10 41.09 3.12 -26.06
N GLU A 11 42.19 2.62 -26.64
CA GLU A 11 42.42 1.18 -26.78
C GLU A 11 42.47 0.49 -25.40
N ASP A 12 43.16 1.09 -24.42
CA ASP A 12 43.25 0.57 -23.05
C ASP A 12 41.88 0.47 -22.36
N GLU A 13 40.98 1.42 -22.62
CA GLU A 13 39.62 1.40 -22.09
C GLU A 13 38.72 0.39 -22.80
N SER A 14 39.00 0.12 -24.08
CA SER A 14 38.20 -0.78 -24.91
C SER A 14 38.63 -2.24 -24.74
N ALA A 15 39.93 -2.51 -24.61
CA ALA A 15 40.51 -3.85 -24.61
C ALA A 15 39.88 -4.83 -23.59
N PRO A 16 39.56 -4.43 -22.34
CA PRO A 16 38.91 -5.33 -21.38
C PRO A 16 37.48 -5.71 -21.75
N ALA A 17 36.80 -4.89 -22.55
CA ALA A 17 35.41 -5.06 -22.96
C ALA A 17 35.28 -5.65 -24.37
N THR A 18 36.37 -5.78 -25.13
CA THR A 18 36.38 -6.35 -26.47
C THR A 18 36.51 -7.87 -26.40
N ASN A 19 35.59 -8.58 -27.04
CA ASN A 19 35.70 -10.03 -27.20
C ASN A 19 36.80 -10.35 -28.22
N ARG A 20 37.77 -11.17 -27.82
CA ARG A 20 38.93 -11.52 -28.66
C ARG A 20 38.57 -12.32 -29.92
N MET A 21 37.46 -13.05 -29.91
CA MET A 21 37.08 -13.92 -31.04
C MET A 21 36.40 -13.15 -32.17
N ASP A 22 35.48 -12.24 -31.86
CA ASP A 22 34.71 -11.49 -32.86
C ASP A 22 35.08 -10.01 -32.94
N GLN A 23 36.01 -9.54 -32.09
CA GLN A 23 36.48 -8.15 -32.01
C GLN A 23 35.36 -7.14 -31.74
N ARG A 24 34.24 -7.58 -31.15
CA ARG A 24 33.12 -6.71 -30.79
C ARG A 24 33.26 -6.23 -29.35
N LEU A 25 32.90 -4.97 -29.13
CA LEU A 25 32.94 -4.29 -27.85
C LEU A 25 31.63 -4.53 -27.07
N SER A 26 31.74 -5.14 -25.91
CA SER A 26 30.62 -5.38 -24.99
C SER A 26 30.13 -4.06 -24.39
N VAL A 27 28.92 -3.64 -24.80
CA VAL A 27 28.29 -2.41 -24.31
C VAL A 27 28.14 -2.44 -22.79
N SER A 28 27.74 -3.57 -22.22
CA SER A 28 27.51 -3.70 -20.77
C SER A 28 28.80 -3.52 -19.96
N GLN A 29 29.93 -4.04 -20.45
CA GLN A 29 31.23 -3.90 -19.78
C GLN A 29 31.77 -2.47 -19.89
N VAL A 30 31.65 -1.84 -21.06
CA VAL A 30 32.05 -0.43 -21.25
C VAL A 30 31.29 0.47 -20.28
N LEU A 31 29.96 0.34 -20.23
CA LEU A 31 29.12 1.18 -19.35
C LEU A 31 29.38 0.92 -17.86
N ALA A 32 29.77 -0.31 -17.49
CA ALA A 32 30.13 -0.65 -16.11
C ALA A 32 31.46 -0.03 -15.68
N ALA A 33 32.40 0.16 -16.61
CA ALA A 33 33.71 0.75 -16.34
C ALA A 33 33.67 2.29 -16.18
N GLN A 34 32.60 2.94 -16.66
CA GLN A 34 32.46 4.39 -16.56
C GLN A 34 31.89 4.83 -15.21
N ARG A 35 32.37 5.98 -14.72
CA ARG A 35 31.79 6.69 -13.58
C ARG A 35 31.04 7.91 -14.09
N PRO A 36 29.70 7.87 -14.13
CA PRO A 36 28.93 9.03 -14.55
C PRO A 36 29.08 10.16 -13.53
N ILE A 37 29.11 11.39 -14.03
CA ILE A 37 29.05 12.59 -13.21
C ILE A 37 27.58 12.99 -13.12
N GLU A 38 27.10 13.20 -11.90
CA GLU A 38 25.71 13.56 -11.66
C GLU A 38 25.36 14.87 -12.39
N GLY A 39 24.29 14.85 -13.18
CA GLY A 39 23.86 16.02 -13.96
C GLY A 39 24.57 16.22 -15.31
N GLU A 40 25.53 15.38 -15.67
CA GLU A 40 26.19 15.39 -16.99
C GLU A 40 25.84 14.14 -17.80
N HIS A 41 25.69 14.32 -19.11
CA HIS A 41 25.59 13.22 -20.07
C HIS A 41 26.98 12.92 -20.66
N LEU A 42 27.36 11.66 -20.73
CA LEU A 42 28.61 11.20 -21.37
C LEU A 42 28.28 10.42 -22.64
N VAL A 43 28.87 10.82 -23.76
CA VAL A 43 28.81 10.06 -25.02
C VAL A 43 30.21 9.57 -25.38
N LEU A 44 30.35 8.26 -25.46
CA LEU A 44 31.58 7.57 -25.83
C LEU A 44 31.56 7.22 -27.31
N ILE A 45 32.64 7.47 -28.03
CA ILE A 45 32.79 7.11 -29.44
C ILE A 45 33.83 6.00 -29.57
N THR A 46 33.53 4.96 -30.36
CA THR A 46 34.46 3.86 -30.63
C THR A 46 34.48 3.47 -32.10
N PRO A 47 35.64 3.05 -32.65
CA PRO A 47 35.70 2.44 -33.98
C PRO A 47 35.26 0.97 -34.00
N LEU A 48 35.09 0.34 -32.83
CA LEU A 48 34.75 -1.08 -32.72
C LEU A 48 33.26 -1.32 -32.90
N ASP A 49 32.89 -2.46 -33.45
CA ASP A 49 31.49 -2.88 -33.50
C ASP A 49 30.95 -3.16 -32.10
N LEU A 50 29.66 -2.89 -31.86
CA LEU A 50 29.04 -3.05 -30.55
C LEU A 50 28.38 -4.41 -30.41
N ALA A 51 28.53 -5.03 -29.24
CA ALA A 51 27.83 -6.23 -28.83
C ALA A 51 26.96 -5.95 -27.59
N LEU A 52 25.67 -6.27 -27.71
CA LEU A 52 24.72 -6.28 -26.60
C LEU A 52 23.86 -7.54 -26.74
N ARG A 53 23.51 -8.15 -25.61
CA ARG A 53 22.70 -9.38 -25.58
C ARG A 53 21.40 -9.16 -26.36
N ASP A 54 21.03 -10.13 -27.18
CA ASP A 54 19.80 -10.15 -27.98
C ASP A 54 19.69 -9.03 -29.04
N CYS A 55 20.79 -8.36 -29.37
CA CYS A 55 20.88 -7.36 -30.43
C CYS A 55 21.88 -7.79 -31.51
N GLU A 56 21.42 -7.92 -32.75
CA GLU A 56 22.28 -8.34 -33.87
C GLU A 56 23.26 -7.22 -34.29
N SER A 57 22.79 -5.97 -34.33
CA SER A 57 23.52 -4.81 -34.85
C SER A 57 23.12 -3.53 -34.12
N LEU A 58 24.09 -2.70 -33.74
CA LEU A 58 23.87 -1.41 -33.09
C LEU A 58 24.77 -0.34 -33.71
N PHE A 59 24.21 0.85 -33.91
CA PHE A 59 25.01 2.06 -34.16
C PHE A 59 25.42 2.74 -32.86
N GLY A 60 24.58 2.63 -31.83
CA GLY A 60 24.81 3.17 -30.52
C GLY A 60 23.88 2.54 -29.49
N TYR A 61 24.12 2.87 -28.22
CA TYR A 61 23.27 2.50 -27.10
C TYR A 61 23.41 3.52 -25.97
N ALA A 62 22.28 3.89 -25.38
CA ALA A 62 22.20 4.80 -24.24
C ALA A 62 21.63 4.12 -22.99
N ASP A 63 22.38 4.16 -21.89
CA ASP A 63 21.86 3.88 -20.55
C ASP A 63 21.36 5.19 -19.91
N CYS A 64 20.06 5.41 -20.06
CA CYS A 64 19.37 6.61 -19.55
C CYS A 64 19.49 6.76 -18.03
N LYS A 65 19.66 5.66 -17.28
CA LYS A 65 19.78 5.71 -15.82
C LYS A 65 21.17 6.15 -15.38
N ARG A 66 22.19 5.76 -16.13
CA ARG A 66 23.58 6.16 -15.88
C ARG A 66 23.92 7.51 -16.52
N GLY A 67 23.15 7.98 -17.49
CA GLY A 67 23.48 9.19 -18.24
C GLY A 67 24.64 8.97 -19.22
N ILE A 68 24.86 7.73 -19.69
CA ILE A 68 26.00 7.37 -20.54
C ILE A 68 25.48 6.71 -21.82
N ALA A 69 26.03 7.13 -22.96
CA ALA A 69 25.83 6.49 -24.25
C ALA A 69 27.17 6.07 -24.87
N VAL A 70 27.12 5.05 -25.73
CA VAL A 70 28.24 4.63 -26.59
C VAL A 70 27.77 4.62 -28.04
N VAL A 71 28.60 5.14 -28.94
CA VAL A 71 28.33 5.24 -30.38
C VAL A 71 29.50 4.63 -31.14
N SER A 72 29.20 3.77 -32.11
CA SER A 72 30.20 3.12 -32.96
C SER A 72 30.23 3.71 -34.36
N THR A 73 31.43 3.94 -34.87
CA THR A 73 31.64 4.32 -36.28
C THR A 73 31.74 3.12 -37.21
N PHE A 74 31.87 1.88 -36.68
CA PHE A 74 32.15 0.66 -37.44
C PHE A 74 31.16 0.42 -38.60
N ARG A 75 29.86 0.67 -38.34
CA ARG A 75 28.78 0.41 -39.30
C ARG A 75 28.31 1.66 -40.07
N LEU A 76 28.95 2.81 -39.88
CA LEU A 76 28.54 4.07 -40.51
C LEU A 76 28.99 4.19 -41.97
N GLY A 77 29.77 3.24 -42.49
CA GLY A 77 30.26 3.21 -43.87
C GLY A 77 31.52 4.05 -44.10
N LEU A 78 32.12 3.88 -45.28
CA LEU A 78 33.37 4.53 -45.71
C LEU A 78 33.16 5.49 -46.90
N ASP A 79 31.92 5.96 -47.11
CA ASP A 79 31.50 6.76 -48.26
C ASP A 79 32.02 8.22 -48.23
N GLY A 80 33.13 8.47 -47.54
CA GLY A 80 33.76 9.77 -47.36
C GLY A 80 33.61 10.36 -45.96
N GLU A 81 34.57 11.19 -45.56
CA GLU A 81 34.66 11.79 -44.23
C GLU A 81 33.44 12.65 -43.88
N GLN A 82 32.90 13.39 -44.87
CA GLN A 82 31.73 14.25 -44.68
C GLN A 82 30.48 13.44 -44.33
N LEU A 83 30.26 12.33 -45.03
CA LEU A 83 29.10 11.48 -44.78
C LEU A 83 29.24 10.70 -43.47
N LEU A 84 30.45 10.23 -43.16
CA LEU A 84 30.77 9.62 -41.87
C LEU A 84 30.49 10.59 -40.71
N ALA A 85 30.94 11.84 -40.81
CA ALA A 85 30.70 12.86 -39.79
C ALA A 85 29.19 13.17 -39.62
N ALA A 86 28.45 13.28 -40.73
CA ALA A 86 27.01 13.50 -40.70
C ALA A 86 26.25 12.33 -40.03
N ARG A 87 26.60 11.10 -40.37
CA ARG A 87 26.01 9.88 -39.78
C ARG A 87 26.37 9.75 -38.30
N LEU A 88 27.62 10.04 -37.92
CA LEU A 88 28.06 10.03 -36.53
C LEU A 88 27.27 11.04 -35.69
N MET A 89 27.12 12.27 -36.20
CA MET A 89 26.30 13.29 -35.54
C MET A 89 24.83 12.85 -35.39
N ASN A 90 24.28 12.20 -36.43
CA ASN A 90 22.92 11.66 -36.39
C ASN A 90 22.73 10.64 -35.24
N VAL A 91 23.68 9.72 -35.09
CA VAL A 91 23.62 8.71 -34.02
C VAL A 91 23.84 9.36 -32.65
N ILE A 92 24.79 10.29 -32.51
CA ILE A 92 25.02 11.00 -31.25
C ILE A 92 23.76 11.74 -30.79
N GLU A 93 23.09 12.47 -31.68
CA GLU A 93 21.85 13.19 -31.32
C GLU A 93 20.68 12.25 -31.01
N HIS A 94 20.65 11.07 -31.64
CA HIS A 94 19.70 10.01 -31.29
C HIS A 94 19.92 9.49 -29.86
N GLU A 95 21.15 9.09 -29.55
CA GLU A 95 21.49 8.56 -28.22
C GLU A 95 21.36 9.62 -27.13
N ARG A 96 21.72 10.87 -27.43
CA ARG A 96 21.46 12.01 -26.54
C ARG A 96 19.96 12.18 -26.27
N GLY A 97 19.12 11.96 -27.29
CA GLY A 97 17.67 11.93 -27.09
C GLY A 97 17.22 10.86 -26.10
N HIS A 98 17.85 9.68 -26.13
CA HIS A 98 17.62 8.66 -25.11
C HIS A 98 18.08 9.11 -23.71
N LEU A 99 19.26 9.73 -23.59
CA LEU A 99 19.73 10.28 -22.32
C LEU A 99 18.77 11.36 -21.75
N ASP A 100 18.15 12.16 -22.63
CA ASP A 100 17.10 13.12 -22.26
C ASP A 100 15.74 12.46 -21.90
N GLY A 101 15.66 11.12 -21.89
CA GLY A 101 14.46 10.35 -21.54
C GLY A 101 13.47 10.13 -22.69
N LEU A 102 13.89 10.36 -23.94
CA LEU A 102 13.06 10.04 -25.10
C LEU A 102 13.18 8.56 -25.46
N GLY A 103 12.06 7.96 -25.87
CA GLY A 103 12.07 6.65 -26.51
C GLY A 103 12.08 6.79 -28.04
N HIS A 104 12.06 5.66 -28.74
CA HIS A 104 11.90 5.66 -30.19
C HIS A 104 10.59 6.35 -30.64
N CYS A 105 10.66 7.05 -31.77
CA CYS A 105 9.56 7.77 -32.37
C CYS A 105 9.10 7.08 -33.66
N ARG A 106 7.79 7.02 -33.88
CA ARG A 106 7.20 6.49 -35.13
C ARG A 106 7.14 7.51 -36.26
N THR A 107 7.43 8.79 -35.98
CA THR A 107 7.43 9.86 -37.00
C THR A 107 8.62 9.65 -37.94
N LYS A 108 8.35 9.40 -39.23
CA LYS A 108 9.39 9.24 -40.26
C LYS A 108 10.27 10.50 -40.33
N GLY A 109 11.58 10.30 -40.44
CA GLY A 109 12.57 11.38 -40.54
C GLY A 109 12.89 12.11 -39.23
N CYS A 110 12.26 11.73 -38.10
CA CYS A 110 12.62 12.26 -36.79
C CYS A 110 13.98 11.71 -36.33
N ILE A 111 14.80 12.52 -35.65
CA ILE A 111 16.05 12.04 -35.04
C ILE A 111 15.81 10.95 -33.96
N MET A 112 14.58 10.70 -33.52
CA MET A 112 14.26 9.59 -32.61
C MET A 112 13.67 8.36 -33.32
N SER A 113 13.52 8.34 -34.65
CA SER A 113 13.08 7.12 -35.36
C SER A 113 14.19 6.07 -35.42
N VAL A 114 13.83 4.78 -35.41
CA VAL A 114 14.80 3.69 -35.53
C VAL A 114 15.47 3.73 -36.92
N ALA A 115 16.80 3.60 -36.95
CA ALA A 115 17.57 3.37 -38.16
C ALA A 115 18.11 1.94 -38.16
N ARG A 116 17.92 1.22 -39.27
CA ARG A 116 18.34 -0.18 -39.45
C ARG A 116 19.61 -0.30 -40.28
N CYS A 117 19.86 0.68 -41.14
CA CYS A 117 21.05 0.75 -41.98
C CYS A 117 21.55 2.19 -42.10
N ALA A 118 22.75 2.38 -42.67
CA ALA A 118 23.34 3.70 -42.85
C ALA A 118 22.49 4.61 -43.75
N ALA A 119 21.80 4.06 -44.76
CA ALA A 119 20.89 4.83 -45.61
C ALA A 119 19.70 5.43 -44.85
N ASP A 120 19.24 4.79 -43.76
CA ASP A 120 18.21 5.36 -42.89
C ASP A 120 18.73 6.61 -42.15
N LEU A 121 20.02 6.66 -41.83
CA LEU A 121 20.65 7.82 -41.19
C LEU A 121 20.71 9.01 -42.16
N ASP A 122 20.94 8.76 -43.45
CA ASP A 122 21.08 9.80 -44.48
C ASP A 122 19.78 10.57 -44.74
N VAL A 123 18.63 9.91 -44.58
CA VAL A 123 17.31 10.53 -44.79
C VAL A 123 16.69 11.10 -43.51
N ARG A 124 17.29 10.82 -42.34
CA ARG A 124 16.81 11.33 -41.04
C ARG A 124 17.35 12.74 -40.80
N ARG A 125 16.49 13.62 -40.30
CA ARG A 125 16.88 14.98 -39.92
C ARG A 125 17.56 14.97 -38.56
N LEU A 126 18.45 15.92 -38.32
CA LEU A 126 19.10 16.11 -37.02
C LEU A 126 18.16 16.68 -35.95
N GLU A 127 16.97 17.15 -36.32
CA GLU A 127 16.00 17.69 -35.36
C GLU A 127 14.99 16.67 -34.86
N ARG A 128 14.57 16.89 -33.60
CA ARG A 128 13.41 16.24 -32.99
C ARG A 128 12.12 16.76 -33.63
N CYS A 129 11.16 15.87 -33.87
CA CYS A 129 9.83 16.27 -34.32
C CYS A 129 9.09 17.06 -33.23
N GLY A 130 7.97 17.71 -33.60
CA GLY A 130 7.15 18.48 -32.65
C GLY A 130 6.67 17.68 -31.44
N GLN A 131 6.46 16.36 -31.57
CA GLN A 131 6.07 15.50 -30.46
C GLN A 131 7.23 15.24 -29.47
N CYS A 132 8.44 14.98 -29.99
CA CYS A 132 9.64 14.75 -29.18
C CYS A 132 10.16 16.02 -28.51
N ARG A 133 9.80 17.21 -29.01
CA ARG A 133 10.11 18.51 -28.39
C ARG A 133 9.20 18.86 -27.22
N LYS A 134 8.04 18.19 -27.07
CA LYS A 134 7.15 18.46 -25.94
C LYS A 134 7.83 18.02 -24.64
N PRO A 135 7.82 18.86 -23.59
CA PRO A 135 8.33 18.44 -22.29
C PRO A 135 7.51 17.23 -21.82
N LYS A 136 8.21 16.12 -21.55
CA LYS A 136 7.54 14.97 -20.93
C LYS A 136 7.37 15.28 -19.45
N PRO A 137 6.17 15.10 -18.87
CA PRO A 137 5.99 15.26 -17.44
C PRO A 137 6.91 14.25 -16.74
N ALA A 138 7.73 14.74 -15.81
CA ALA A 138 8.65 13.91 -15.06
C ALA A 138 7.85 12.76 -14.42
N TRP A 139 8.26 11.52 -14.68
CA TRP A 139 7.64 10.34 -14.07
C TRP A 139 7.60 10.46 -12.53
N GLN A 140 8.57 11.19 -11.96
CA GLN A 140 8.65 11.55 -10.55
C GLN A 140 7.42 12.33 -10.06
N ALA A 141 6.91 13.29 -10.84
CA ALA A 141 5.72 14.06 -10.48
C ALA A 141 4.45 13.17 -10.48
N ARG A 142 4.36 12.25 -11.45
CA ARG A 142 3.25 11.28 -11.51
C ARG A 142 3.34 10.25 -10.37
N ALA A 143 4.54 9.80 -10.04
CA ALA A 143 4.79 8.88 -8.94
C ALA A 143 4.51 9.52 -7.57
N ALA A 144 4.93 10.77 -7.36
CA ALA A 144 4.63 11.53 -6.15
C ALA A 144 3.12 11.73 -5.96
N ALA A 145 2.40 12.09 -7.04
CA ALA A 145 0.94 12.19 -6.99
C ALA A 145 0.27 10.85 -6.64
N ALA A 146 0.76 9.73 -7.20
CA ALA A 146 0.24 8.41 -6.88
C ALA A 146 0.47 8.03 -5.40
N VAL A 147 1.65 8.32 -4.84
CA VAL A 147 1.96 8.10 -3.42
C VAL A 147 1.03 8.92 -2.52
N VAL A 148 0.80 10.20 -2.86
CA VAL A 148 -0.13 11.07 -2.12
C VAL A 148 -1.55 10.50 -2.15
N CYS A 149 -2.02 10.02 -3.31
CA CYS A 149 -3.33 9.39 -3.42
C CYS A 149 -3.44 8.12 -2.56
N VAL A 150 -2.41 7.26 -2.56
CA VAL A 150 -2.40 6.04 -1.73
C VAL A 150 -2.43 6.38 -0.24
N LEU A 151 -1.65 7.37 0.20
CA LEU A 151 -1.66 7.83 1.58
C LEU A 151 -3.00 8.43 1.98
N ALA A 152 -3.63 9.22 1.10
CA ALA A 152 -4.96 9.79 1.33
C ALA A 152 -6.04 8.70 1.45
N ILE A 153 -6.00 7.67 0.60
CA ILE A 153 -6.91 6.52 0.68
C ILE A 153 -6.70 5.76 1.99
N ALA A 154 -5.45 5.48 2.37
CA ALA A 154 -5.14 4.80 3.63
C ALA A 154 -5.62 5.60 4.85
N ALA A 155 -5.43 6.91 4.84
CA ALA A 155 -5.93 7.81 5.90
C ALA A 155 -7.46 7.81 5.97
N ALA A 156 -8.15 7.86 4.83
CA ALA A 156 -9.61 7.79 4.77
C ALA A 156 -10.16 6.45 5.28
N GLN A 157 -9.51 5.32 4.94
CA GLN A 157 -9.85 3.99 5.43
C GLN A 157 -9.58 3.84 6.94
N GLY A 158 -8.48 4.42 7.43
CA GLY A 158 -8.18 4.52 8.85
C GLY A 158 -9.28 5.27 9.61
N ALA A 159 -9.65 6.47 9.14
CA ALA A 159 -10.71 7.27 9.75
C ALA A 159 -12.08 6.54 9.77
N ALA A 160 -12.42 5.83 8.69
CA ALA A 160 -13.67 5.07 8.60
C ALA A 160 -13.74 3.90 9.60
N SER A 161 -12.61 3.29 9.95
CA SER A 161 -12.57 2.18 10.92
C SER A 161 -12.72 2.65 12.37
N PHE A 162 -12.33 3.89 12.71
CA PHE A 162 -12.60 4.51 14.01
C PHE A 162 -14.08 4.88 14.23
N VAL A 163 -14.80 5.27 13.17
CA VAL A 163 -16.24 5.60 13.26
C VAL A 163 -17.09 4.35 13.48
N LYS A 164 -16.61 3.16 13.09
CA LYS A 164 -17.32 1.90 13.28
C LYS A 164 -17.18 1.31 14.70
N VAL A 165 -16.32 1.89 15.54
CA VAL A 165 -16.11 1.43 16.91
C VAL A 165 -17.16 2.05 17.85
N LYS A 166 -18.03 1.17 18.35
CA LYS A 166 -18.85 1.25 19.58
C LYS A 166 -20.12 2.11 19.56
N SER A 167 -21.15 1.62 18.86
CA SER A 167 -22.48 1.70 19.49
C SER A 167 -22.48 0.76 20.70
N PRO A 168 -22.86 1.23 21.90
CA PRO A 168 -22.97 0.35 23.06
C PRO A 168 -23.94 -0.80 22.76
N PRO A 169 -23.64 -2.04 23.17
CA PRO A 169 -24.49 -3.19 22.89
C PRO A 169 -25.87 -3.07 23.54
N PHE A 170 -25.97 -2.35 24.67
CA PHE A 170 -27.26 -2.03 25.30
C PHE A 170 -27.69 -0.61 24.98
N SER A 171 -28.95 -0.44 24.58
CA SER A 171 -29.63 0.85 24.39
C SER A 171 -30.99 0.82 25.08
N TRP A 172 -31.73 1.93 25.07
CA TRP A 172 -33.10 1.99 25.59
C TRP A 172 -34.00 2.73 24.60
N ARG A 173 -35.31 2.43 24.61
CA ARG A 173 -36.34 3.15 23.85
C ARG A 173 -37.61 3.31 24.71
N ALA A 174 -38.38 4.35 24.42
CA ALA A 174 -39.71 4.55 24.97
C ALA A 174 -40.69 4.71 23.80
N GLU A 175 -41.60 3.75 23.64
CA GLU A 175 -42.55 3.70 22.53
C GLU A 175 -43.90 3.18 23.03
N GLY A 176 -45.00 3.88 22.74
CA GLY A 176 -46.35 3.44 23.10
C GLY A 176 -46.63 3.27 24.60
N GLY A 177 -45.89 3.96 25.48
CA GLY A 177 -46.01 3.84 26.94
C GLY A 177 -45.21 2.68 27.56
N ALA A 178 -44.55 1.86 26.73
CA ALA A 178 -43.59 0.85 27.16
C ALA A 178 -42.17 1.42 27.10
N VAL A 179 -41.37 1.20 28.15
CA VAL A 179 -39.96 1.60 28.18
C VAL A 179 -39.09 0.35 28.24
N GLU A 180 -38.28 0.14 27.21
CA GLU A 180 -37.53 -1.11 27.03
C GLU A 180 -36.03 -0.86 26.99
N VAL A 181 -35.25 -1.75 27.60
CA VAL A 181 -33.82 -1.91 27.34
C VAL A 181 -33.67 -2.87 26.17
N LEU A 182 -32.82 -2.52 25.21
CA LEU A 182 -32.49 -3.33 24.06
C LEU A 182 -31.07 -3.84 24.14
N TYR A 183 -30.83 -5.08 23.72
CA TYR A 183 -29.51 -5.59 23.36
C TYR A 183 -29.44 -5.65 21.83
N ARG A 184 -28.52 -4.91 21.21
CA ARG A 184 -28.35 -4.82 19.75
C ARG A 184 -29.66 -4.59 18.98
N LYS A 185 -30.48 -3.66 19.49
CA LYS A 185 -31.81 -3.28 18.95
C LYS A 185 -32.91 -4.32 19.14
N GLN A 186 -32.68 -5.42 19.88
CA GLN A 186 -33.72 -6.36 20.29
C GLN A 186 -34.16 -6.08 21.74
N PRO A 187 -35.46 -5.96 22.03
CA PRO A 187 -35.95 -5.70 23.39
C PRO A 187 -35.62 -6.88 24.31
N THR A 188 -35.04 -6.59 25.47
CA THR A 188 -34.66 -7.60 26.47
C THR A 188 -35.35 -7.39 27.82
N LEU A 189 -35.60 -6.16 28.24
CA LEU A 189 -36.16 -5.86 29.57
C LEU A 189 -37.16 -4.71 29.51
N LEU A 190 -38.34 -4.90 30.09
CA LEU A 190 -39.37 -3.87 30.21
C LEU A 190 -39.28 -3.18 31.59
N LEU A 191 -39.30 -1.85 31.60
CA LEU A 191 -39.19 -1.02 32.79
C LEU A 191 -40.28 0.03 32.87
N ALA A 192 -40.62 0.44 34.09
CA ALA A 192 -41.74 1.35 34.35
C ALA A 192 -41.46 2.83 33.98
N GLY A 193 -40.23 3.20 33.59
CA GLY A 193 -39.92 4.58 33.24
C GLY A 193 -38.56 4.79 32.58
N GLU A 194 -38.44 5.88 31.80
CA GLU A 194 -37.23 6.25 31.06
C GLU A 194 -35.97 6.39 31.93
N PRO A 195 -36.02 7.01 33.13
CA PRO A 195 -34.83 7.13 33.97
C PRO A 195 -34.27 5.77 34.38
N ALA A 196 -35.15 4.81 34.68
CA ALA A 196 -34.77 3.45 35.04
C ALA A 196 -34.13 2.72 33.84
N ALA A 197 -34.71 2.84 32.65
CA ALA A 197 -34.16 2.20 31.45
C ALA A 197 -32.83 2.78 30.99
N ARG A 198 -32.67 4.11 31.07
CA ARG A 198 -31.40 4.78 30.80
C ARG A 198 -30.31 4.33 31.77
N SER A 199 -30.62 4.30 33.07
CA SER A 199 -29.68 3.85 34.10
C SER A 199 -29.32 2.37 33.92
N ALA A 200 -30.30 1.51 33.68
CA ALA A 200 -30.09 0.08 33.45
C ALA A 200 -29.20 -0.18 32.22
N ALA A 201 -29.48 0.47 31.08
CA ALA A 201 -28.65 0.35 29.88
C ALA A 201 -27.21 0.84 30.12
N GLY A 202 -27.04 1.95 30.86
CA GLY A 202 -25.72 2.47 31.24
C GLY A 202 -24.92 1.47 32.07
N THR A 203 -25.53 0.93 33.14
CA THR A 203 -24.88 -0.03 34.04
C THR A 203 -24.58 -1.36 33.33
N LEU A 204 -25.48 -1.83 32.45
CA LEU A 204 -25.24 -3.03 31.64
C LEU A 204 -24.07 -2.84 30.67
N ASN A 205 -23.93 -1.68 30.02
CA ASN A 205 -22.77 -1.39 29.19
C ASN A 205 -21.47 -1.30 30.00
N ALA A 206 -21.52 -0.73 31.20
CA ALA A 206 -20.37 -0.66 32.10
C ALA A 206 -19.92 -2.06 32.55
N LEU A 207 -20.87 -2.95 32.86
CA LEU A 207 -20.59 -4.36 33.16
C LEU A 207 -20.06 -5.11 31.93
N TYR A 208 -20.65 -4.88 30.74
CA TYR A 208 -20.24 -5.54 29.50
C TYR A 208 -18.81 -5.19 29.09
N ALA A 209 -18.35 -3.99 29.46
CA ALA A 209 -16.98 -3.55 29.24
C ALA A 209 -15.95 -4.26 30.15
N GLN A 210 -16.39 -4.93 31.23
CA GLN A 210 -15.49 -5.63 32.15
C GLN A 210 -14.96 -6.93 31.54
N ILE A 211 -13.75 -7.32 31.94
CA ILE A 211 -13.13 -8.58 31.52
C ILE A 211 -13.88 -9.77 32.14
N THR A 212 -14.25 -9.65 33.42
CA THR A 212 -14.97 -10.66 34.19
C THR A 212 -16.12 -9.98 34.95
N PRO A 213 -17.28 -9.78 34.30
CA PRO A 213 -18.41 -9.13 34.97
C PRO A 213 -18.94 -10.00 36.13
N PRO A 214 -19.35 -9.39 37.25
CA PRO A 214 -20.02 -10.10 38.34
C PRO A 214 -21.37 -10.68 37.87
N PRO A 215 -21.86 -11.77 38.49
CA PRO A 215 -23.18 -12.32 38.15
C PRO A 215 -24.28 -11.30 38.37
N ILE A 216 -25.30 -11.37 37.51
CA ILE A 216 -26.56 -10.67 37.75
C ILE A 216 -27.42 -11.54 38.67
N GLU A 217 -27.78 -11.00 39.83
CA GLU A 217 -28.65 -11.62 40.82
C GLU A 217 -30.00 -10.90 40.87
N ALA A 218 -31.07 -11.65 41.08
CA ALA A 218 -32.40 -11.11 41.37
C ALA A 218 -32.75 -11.37 42.83
N LYS A 219 -33.19 -10.32 43.54
CA LYS A 219 -33.61 -10.39 44.96
C LYS A 219 -35.01 -9.84 45.12
N ALA A 220 -35.78 -10.46 46.01
CA ALA A 220 -37.11 -9.97 46.38
C ALA A 220 -36.99 -8.62 47.12
N ALA A 221 -37.88 -7.69 46.80
CA ALA A 221 -37.98 -6.38 47.43
C ALA A 221 -39.45 -6.03 47.64
N GLY A 222 -40.06 -6.64 48.66
CA GLY A 222 -41.51 -6.53 48.90
C GLY A 222 -42.31 -7.14 47.74
N PRO A 223 -43.27 -6.41 47.14
CA PRO A 223 -44.02 -6.89 45.97
C PRO A 223 -43.22 -6.82 44.66
N ASN A 224 -42.01 -6.24 44.68
CA ASN A 224 -41.15 -6.03 43.52
C ASN A 224 -39.92 -6.96 43.57
N ALA A 225 -39.14 -6.95 42.50
CA ALA A 225 -37.83 -7.58 42.44
C ALA A 225 -36.75 -6.58 42.05
N VAL A 226 -35.53 -6.76 42.57
CA VAL A 226 -34.38 -5.91 42.24
C VAL A 226 -33.30 -6.76 41.58
N LEU A 227 -32.79 -6.26 40.45
CA LEU A 227 -31.64 -6.80 39.75
C LEU A 227 -30.36 -6.12 40.26
N ILE A 228 -29.36 -6.90 40.66
CA ILE A 228 -28.10 -6.42 41.22
C ILE A 228 -26.94 -7.16 40.56
N ALA A 229 -25.85 -6.48 40.26
CA ALA A 229 -24.61 -7.11 39.84
C ALA A 229 -23.41 -6.49 40.55
N GLY A 230 -22.66 -7.29 41.31
CA GLY A 230 -21.47 -6.82 42.06
C GLY A 230 -21.74 -5.66 43.02
N GLY A 231 -22.94 -5.60 43.61
CA GLY A 231 -23.36 -4.51 44.51
C GLY A 231 -24.00 -3.30 43.81
N MET A 232 -24.01 -3.23 42.47
CA MET A 232 -24.70 -2.17 41.73
C MET A 232 -26.15 -2.56 41.43
N LYS A 233 -27.11 -1.70 41.79
CA LYS A 233 -28.52 -1.85 41.40
C LYS A 233 -28.66 -1.59 39.88
N LEU A 234 -29.15 -2.58 39.15
CA LEU A 234 -29.39 -2.50 37.71
C LEU A 234 -30.76 -1.90 37.40
N ALA A 235 -31.80 -2.49 38.00
CA ALA A 235 -33.18 -2.08 37.82
C ALA A 235 -34.05 -2.67 38.94
N GLU A 236 -35.23 -2.09 39.12
CA GLU A 236 -36.31 -2.63 39.94
C GLU A 236 -37.48 -2.98 39.02
N LEU A 237 -38.03 -4.16 39.20
CA LEU A 237 -39.10 -4.74 38.39
C LEU A 237 -40.36 -4.83 39.24
N ASP A 238 -41.44 -4.25 38.75
CA ASP A 238 -42.77 -4.34 39.33
C ASP A 238 -43.63 -5.38 38.57
N GLY A 239 -44.89 -5.55 38.98
CA GLY A 239 -45.83 -6.44 38.28
C GLY A 239 -46.06 -6.07 36.81
N ARG A 240 -45.84 -4.80 36.41
CA ARG A 240 -45.98 -4.37 35.00
C ARG A 240 -44.78 -4.79 34.17
N SER A 241 -43.57 -4.70 34.73
CA SER A 241 -42.36 -5.27 34.12
C SER A 241 -42.47 -6.77 33.85
N ALA A 242 -43.17 -7.50 34.72
CA ALA A 242 -43.42 -8.94 34.58
C ALA A 242 -44.67 -9.30 33.74
N GLY A 243 -45.31 -8.31 33.08
CA GLY A 243 -46.51 -8.55 32.29
C GLY A 243 -47.72 -9.06 33.09
N GLY A 244 -47.80 -8.71 34.39
CA GLY A 244 -48.82 -9.17 35.33
C GLY A 244 -48.46 -10.45 36.11
N GLY A 245 -47.29 -11.05 35.85
CA GLY A 245 -46.78 -12.23 36.57
C GLY A 245 -45.97 -11.89 37.83
N ASP A 246 -45.34 -12.92 38.43
CA ASP A 246 -44.44 -12.77 39.58
C ASP A 246 -43.15 -12.01 39.19
N PRO A 247 -42.91 -10.82 39.74
CA PRO A 247 -41.71 -10.02 39.44
C PRO A 247 -40.40 -10.72 39.80
N LEU A 248 -40.38 -11.54 40.85
CA LEU A 248 -39.15 -12.24 41.25
C LEU A 248 -38.81 -13.36 40.29
N ALA A 249 -39.78 -14.20 39.94
CA ALA A 249 -39.58 -15.26 38.95
C ALA A 249 -39.17 -14.68 37.59
N TYR A 250 -39.79 -13.59 37.15
CA TYR A 250 -39.41 -12.89 35.92
C TYR A 250 -37.98 -12.34 36.00
N ALA A 251 -37.62 -11.67 37.10
CA ALA A 251 -36.27 -11.14 37.32
C ALA A 251 -35.20 -12.25 37.31
N GLN A 252 -35.47 -13.39 37.95
CA GLN A 252 -34.56 -14.54 37.99
C GLN A 252 -34.36 -15.15 36.60
N ALA A 253 -35.45 -15.35 35.85
CA ALA A 253 -35.39 -15.87 34.48
C ALA A 253 -34.61 -14.93 33.55
N TRP A 254 -34.87 -13.62 33.66
CA TRP A 254 -34.16 -12.61 32.90
C TRP A 254 -32.67 -12.54 33.26
N ALA A 255 -32.34 -12.57 34.56
CA ALA A 255 -30.97 -12.55 35.05
C ALA A 255 -30.18 -13.77 34.54
N ALA A 256 -30.76 -14.97 34.61
CA ALA A 256 -30.13 -16.19 34.09
C ALA A 256 -29.88 -16.14 32.58
N LYS A 257 -30.81 -15.58 31.79
CA LYS A 257 -30.65 -15.39 30.34
C LYS A 257 -29.56 -14.36 30.04
N THR A 258 -29.57 -13.23 30.74
CA THR A 258 -28.67 -12.10 30.46
C THR A 258 -27.26 -12.36 30.99
N ASP A 259 -27.10 -13.03 32.12
CA ASP A 259 -25.79 -13.43 32.65
C ASP A 259 -25.03 -14.33 31.67
N ARG A 260 -25.72 -15.22 30.96
CA ARG A 260 -25.14 -16.00 29.85
C ARG A 260 -24.64 -15.10 28.72
N LEU A 261 -25.41 -14.09 28.32
CA LEU A 261 -24.99 -13.12 27.28
C LEU A 261 -23.77 -12.30 27.72
N MET A 262 -23.72 -11.90 28.99
CA MET A 262 -22.64 -11.11 29.58
C MET A 262 -21.34 -11.90 29.74
N ARG A 263 -21.44 -13.19 30.10
CA ARG A 263 -20.29 -14.09 30.31
C ARG A 263 -19.78 -14.73 29.02
N ALA A 264 -20.65 -14.99 28.04
CA ALA A 264 -20.27 -15.60 26.77
C ALA A 264 -19.71 -14.58 25.75
N LYS A 265 -19.93 -13.28 25.91
CA LYS A 265 -19.56 -12.24 24.92
C LYS A 265 -20.02 -12.56 23.48
N GLY A 266 -21.23 -13.08 23.29
CA GLY A 266 -21.87 -13.20 21.96
C GLY A 266 -22.79 -14.42 21.80
N GLU A 267 -23.62 -14.41 20.75
CA GLU A 267 -24.32 -15.59 20.26
C GLU A 267 -23.36 -16.51 19.47
N GLU A 268 -23.68 -17.80 19.36
CA GLU A 268 -22.88 -18.81 18.67
C GLU A 268 -22.57 -18.45 17.20
N ALA A 269 -23.53 -17.79 16.53
CA ALA A 269 -23.41 -17.34 15.14
C ALA A 269 -22.50 -16.11 14.95
N GLU A 270 -22.13 -15.42 16.02
CA GLU A 270 -21.22 -14.26 15.97
C GLU A 270 -19.81 -14.61 16.44
N GLY A 271 -19.52 -15.91 16.56
CA GLY A 271 -18.24 -16.42 17.03
C GLY A 271 -18.22 -16.49 18.56
N CYS A 272 -18.41 -17.69 19.07
CA CYS A 272 -18.09 -18.05 20.45
C CYS A 272 -17.32 -19.38 20.40
N PRO A 273 -16.75 -19.96 21.46
CA PRO A 273 -16.04 -19.43 22.64
C PRO A 273 -14.84 -20.37 22.98
N SER A 274 -13.58 -20.04 22.66
CA SER A 274 -12.42 -20.90 23.05
C SER A 274 -11.02 -20.31 22.82
N CYS A 275 -10.89 -19.20 22.10
CA CYS A 275 -9.58 -18.81 21.53
C CYS A 275 -8.66 -17.99 22.45
N HIS A 276 -9.14 -17.36 23.53
CA HIS A 276 -8.27 -16.47 24.33
C HIS A 276 -7.93 -16.94 25.74
N ILE A 277 -8.68 -17.85 26.35
CA ILE A 277 -8.33 -18.38 27.69
C ILE A 277 -7.44 -19.63 27.61
N ARG A 278 -7.59 -20.49 26.59
CA ARG A 278 -6.75 -21.70 26.44
C ARG A 278 -5.31 -21.43 26.00
N ARG A 279 -4.96 -20.19 25.63
CA ARG A 279 -3.60 -19.80 25.25
C ARG A 279 -2.93 -18.83 26.19
N LEU A 280 -3.56 -18.46 27.32
CA LEU A 280 -2.88 -17.59 28.28
C LEU A 280 -1.59 -18.24 28.78
N ASP A 281 -1.62 -19.55 29.06
CA ASP A 281 -0.44 -20.31 29.48
C ASP A 281 0.60 -20.45 28.35
N GLU A 282 0.17 -20.59 27.09
CA GLU A 282 1.07 -20.62 25.92
C GLU A 282 1.72 -19.24 25.66
N VAL A 283 0.97 -18.15 25.83
CA VAL A 283 1.47 -16.77 25.68
C VAL A 283 2.41 -16.41 26.83
N LEU A 284 2.11 -16.82 28.06
CA LEU A 284 2.99 -16.65 29.21
C LEU A 284 4.24 -17.53 29.11
N ALA A 285 4.14 -18.75 28.58
CA ALA A 285 5.28 -19.63 28.29
C ALA A 285 6.17 -19.07 27.17
N ALA A 286 5.59 -18.54 26.09
CA ALA A 286 6.33 -17.87 25.02
C ALA A 286 7.02 -16.58 25.50
N ALA A 287 6.38 -15.84 26.42
CA ALA A 287 6.96 -14.66 27.06
C ALA A 287 8.12 -15.02 28.02
N ARG A 288 8.05 -16.16 28.74
CA ARG A 288 9.15 -16.68 29.57
C ARG A 288 10.33 -17.20 28.71
N MET A 289 10.06 -17.95 27.63
CA MET A 289 11.09 -18.42 26.70
C MET A 289 11.86 -17.28 26.02
N ARG A 290 11.24 -16.11 25.81
CA ARG A 290 11.94 -14.92 25.30
C ARG A 290 12.87 -14.25 26.31
N ARG A 291 12.69 -14.47 27.63
CA ARG A 291 13.61 -13.95 28.66
C ARG A 291 14.83 -14.85 28.88
N GLU A 292 14.72 -16.14 28.63
CA GLU A 292 15.82 -17.11 28.85
C GLU A 292 16.80 -17.22 27.67
N ARG A 293 16.44 -16.72 26.48
CA ARG A 293 17.33 -16.68 25.29
C ARG A 293 18.03 -15.32 25.09
N ARG A 294 18.05 -14.48 26.11
CA ARG A 294 18.81 -13.23 26.17
C ARG A 294 19.81 -13.30 27.33
N TRP A 295 20.69 -14.28 27.29
CA TRP A 295 22.00 -14.32 27.96
C TRP A 295 22.94 -15.11 27.05
#